data_AF-A0A2R5ETU9-F1
#
_entry.id   AF-A0A2R5ETU9-F1
#
_cell.length_a   1.000
_cell.length_b   1.000
_cell.length_c   1.000
_cell.angle_alpha   90.00
_cell.angle_beta   90.00
_cell.angle_gamma   90.00
#
_symmetry.space_group_name_H-M   'P 1'
#
loop_
_entity.id
_entity.type
_entity.pdbx_description
1 polymer ?
#
loop_
_entity_poly.entity_id
_entity_poly.type
_entity_poly.pdbx_seq_one_letter_code
_entity_poly.pdbx_strand_id
1 'polypeptide(L)'
;MEPTLAQDEWLFVNKIGYLLGSPGRGDVIVLKDPSGSEGKLRYLVKRIVGMPGDRVEIAGQQLYINGELVDEPYTDSPIEGMNYGPEVIQQGHFFVMGDNRRERASLDSRTFHAVPRELIIGRAEAIVWPIPQLRLL
;
A
#
# COMPACT_ATOMS: atom_id res chain seq x y z
N MET A 1 -3.41 -9.02 -0.34
CA MET A 1 -2.31 -8.45 0.47
C MET A 1 -1.54 -9.59 1.13
N GLU A 2 -1.51 -10.77 0.51
CA GLU A 2 -0.75 -11.92 1.02
C GLU A 2 0.75 -11.61 1.01
N PRO A 3 1.52 -12.10 1.99
CA PRO A 3 1.11 -12.96 3.10
C PRO A 3 0.45 -12.21 4.27
N THR A 4 0.55 -10.88 4.33
CA THR A 4 0.08 -10.07 5.47
C THR A 4 -1.42 -10.16 5.69
N LEU A 5 -2.23 -10.18 4.63
CA LEU A 5 -3.67 -10.35 4.69
C LEU A 5 -4.16 -11.33 3.63
N ALA A 6 -4.88 -12.36 4.08
CA ALA A 6 -5.55 -13.34 3.26
C ALA A 6 -6.90 -12.81 2.74
N GLN A 7 -7.44 -13.49 1.73
CA GLN A 7 -8.79 -13.19 1.25
C GLN A 7 -9.82 -13.41 2.37
N ASP A 8 -10.85 -12.56 2.40
CA ASP A 8 -12.01 -12.65 3.29
C ASP A 8 -11.74 -12.39 4.79
N GLU A 9 -10.55 -11.90 5.15
CA GLU A 9 -10.25 -11.39 6.49
C GLU A 9 -10.91 -10.03 6.76
N TRP A 10 -11.46 -9.85 7.97
CA TRP A 10 -12.04 -8.56 8.37
C TRP A 10 -11.02 -7.71 9.11
N LEU A 11 -10.95 -6.44 8.73
CA LEU A 11 -10.01 -5.48 9.29
C LEU A 11 -10.70 -4.54 10.26
N PHE A 12 -10.06 -4.28 11.39
CA PHE A 12 -10.33 -3.09 12.17
C PHE A 12 -9.60 -1.90 11.55
N VAL A 13 -10.37 -0.88 11.17
CA VAL A 13 -9.85 0.31 10.48
C VAL A 13 -9.98 1.52 11.38
N ASN A 14 -8.85 2.05 11.81
CA ASN A 14 -8.78 3.28 12.60
C ASN A 14 -8.81 4.48 11.65
N LYS A 15 -9.90 5.26 11.74
CA LYS A 15 -10.05 6.54 11.01
C LYS A 15 -9.59 7.74 11.84
N ILE A 16 -9.51 7.60 13.16
CA ILE A 16 -9.15 8.67 14.10
C ILE A 16 -7.68 9.04 13.95
N GLY A 17 -6.81 8.04 13.74
CA GLY A 17 -5.38 8.25 13.47
C GLY A 17 -5.12 9.17 12.26
N TYR A 18 -6.07 9.29 11.34
CA TYR A 18 -6.00 10.14 10.14
C TYR A 18 -6.84 11.42 10.21
N LEU A 19 -7.56 11.64 11.31
CA LEU A 19 -8.12 12.94 11.66
C LEU A 19 -7.11 13.80 12.44
N LEU A 20 -6.17 13.16 13.15
CA LEU A 20 -5.21 13.82 14.05
C LEU A 20 -3.73 13.57 13.68
N GLY A 21 -3.44 12.61 12.79
CA GLY A 21 -2.09 12.24 12.38
C GLY A 21 -1.93 12.03 10.87
N SER A 22 -0.68 11.95 10.42
CA SER A 22 -0.30 11.72 9.02
C SER A 22 0.04 10.24 8.78
N PRO A 23 -0.35 9.64 7.65
CA PRO A 23 0.11 8.32 7.25
C PRO A 23 1.62 8.23 7.23
N GLY A 24 2.15 7.10 7.73
CA GLY A 24 3.58 6.82 7.77
C GLY A 24 3.98 5.73 6.79
N ARG A 25 5.29 5.66 6.49
CA ARG A 25 5.85 4.54 5.72
C ARG A 25 5.60 3.25 6.49
N GLY A 26 5.20 2.21 5.77
CA GLY A 26 4.88 0.90 6.34
C GLY A 26 3.43 0.76 6.82
N ASP A 27 2.65 1.83 6.95
CA ASP A 27 1.23 1.73 7.31
C ASP A 27 0.48 0.88 6.27
N VAL A 28 -0.32 -0.08 6.75
CA VAL A 28 -1.34 -0.73 5.93
C VAL A 28 -2.59 0.12 5.98
N ILE A 29 -3.04 0.61 4.84
CA ILE A 29 -4.14 1.56 4.72
C ILE A 29 -5.28 1.02 3.86
N VAL A 30 -6.47 1.51 4.15
CA VAL A 30 -7.63 1.40 3.26
C VAL A 30 -7.74 2.70 2.47
N LEU A 31 -7.81 2.60 1.14
CA LEU A 31 -7.98 3.74 0.25
C LEU A 31 -9.13 3.50 -0.74
N LYS A 32 -9.72 4.58 -1.23
CA LYS A 32 -10.61 4.54 -2.39
C LYS A 32 -9.78 4.22 -3.64
N ASP A 33 -10.33 3.40 -4.51
CA ASP A 33 -9.70 3.06 -5.78
C ASP A 33 -9.53 4.32 -6.66
N PRO A 34 -8.29 4.74 -6.98
CA PRO A 34 -8.04 5.93 -7.79
C PRO A 34 -8.43 5.73 -9.26
N SER A 35 -8.60 4.50 -9.74
CA SER A 35 -8.84 4.22 -11.16
C SER A 35 -10.27 4.54 -11.62
N GLY A 36 -11.14 5.04 -10.74
CA GLY A 36 -12.44 5.59 -11.11
C GLY A 36 -13.37 4.62 -11.82
N SER A 37 -13.56 3.39 -11.28
CA SER A 37 -14.54 2.46 -11.84
C SER A 37 -15.95 3.08 -11.80
N GLU A 38 -16.47 3.47 -12.96
CA GLU A 38 -17.78 4.14 -13.10
C GLU A 38 -18.87 3.33 -12.38
N GLY A 39 -19.52 3.97 -11.41
CA GLY A 39 -20.72 3.44 -10.75
C GLY A 39 -20.49 2.50 -9.55
N LYS A 40 -19.26 2.16 -9.15
CA LYS A 40 -19.00 1.38 -7.92
C LYS A 40 -17.86 1.96 -7.09
N LEU A 41 -18.19 2.38 -5.86
CA LEU A 41 -17.19 2.67 -4.84
C LEU A 41 -16.43 1.38 -4.48
N ARG A 42 -15.17 1.28 -4.90
CA ARG A 42 -14.27 0.20 -4.53
C ARG A 42 -13.20 0.72 -3.57
N TYR A 43 -12.91 -0.09 -2.55
CA TYR A 43 -11.83 0.16 -1.61
C TYR A 43 -10.71 -0.84 -1.86
N LEU A 44 -9.47 -0.38 -1.69
CA LEU A 44 -8.26 -1.18 -1.78
C LEU A 44 -7.58 -1.17 -0.42
N VAL A 45 -6.88 -2.26 -0.11
CA VAL A 45 -5.94 -2.33 1.03
C VAL A 45 -4.54 -2.42 0.47
N LYS A 46 -3.66 -1.52 0.89
CA LYS A 46 -2.28 -1.38 0.41
C LYS A 46 -1.37 -0.91 1.53
N ARG A 47 -0.07 -1.14 1.38
CA ARG A 47 0.96 -0.61 2.27
C ARG A 47 1.58 0.65 1.67
N ILE A 48 1.79 1.67 2.50
CA ILE A 48 2.56 2.85 2.11
C ILE A 48 4.03 2.49 2.03
N VAL A 49 4.63 2.58 0.85
CA VAL A 49 6.05 2.31 0.64
C VAL A 49 6.85 3.55 0.27
N GLY A 50 6.20 4.61 -0.23
CA GLY A 50 6.81 5.90 -0.56
C GLY A 50 6.06 7.07 0.06
N MET A 51 6.80 8.01 0.62
CA MET A 51 6.35 9.19 1.35
C MET A 51 6.55 10.47 0.51
N PRO A 52 5.85 11.57 0.83
CA PRO A 52 6.11 12.88 0.22
C PRO A 52 7.61 13.23 0.20
N GLY A 53 8.13 13.54 -0.98
CA GLY A 53 9.53 13.88 -1.22
C GLY A 53 10.46 12.71 -1.57
N ASP A 54 10.03 11.46 -1.38
CA ASP A 54 10.83 10.30 -1.78
C ASP A 54 10.99 10.20 -3.30
N ARG A 55 12.15 9.72 -3.75
CA ARG A 55 12.35 9.17 -5.08
C ARG A 55 12.16 7.65 -5.06
N VAL A 56 11.04 7.17 -5.59
CA VAL A 56 10.68 5.75 -5.68
C VAL A 56 11.15 5.17 -7.02
N GLU A 57 11.82 4.03 -6.99
CA GLU A 57 12.26 3.30 -8.18
C GLU A 57 12.11 1.79 -7.95
N ILE A 58 11.63 1.06 -8.97
CA ILE A 58 11.63 -0.40 -8.98
C ILE A 58 12.52 -0.84 -10.13
N ALA A 59 13.62 -1.52 -9.81
CA ALA A 59 14.59 -1.98 -10.79
C ALA A 59 15.11 -3.36 -10.39
N GLY A 60 15.20 -4.29 -11.36
CA GLY A 60 15.76 -5.62 -11.09
C GLY A 60 14.99 -6.38 -10.00
N GLN A 61 13.65 -6.25 -10.02
CA GLN A 61 12.72 -6.89 -9.09
C GLN A 61 12.83 -6.43 -7.62
N GLN A 62 13.44 -5.26 -7.39
CA GLN A 62 13.68 -4.70 -6.06
C GLN A 62 13.17 -3.26 -5.97
N LEU A 63 12.72 -2.86 -4.78
CA LEU A 63 12.28 -1.49 -4.48
C LEU A 63 13.46 -0.67 -3.95
N TYR A 64 13.63 0.52 -4.52
CA TYR A 64 14.59 1.51 -4.06
C TYR A 64 13.84 2.79 -3.66
N ILE A 65 14.25 3.36 -2.53
CA ILE A 65 13.78 4.65 -2.05
C ILE A 65 15.00 5.54 -1.88
N ASN A 66 15.01 6.68 -2.58
CA ASN A 66 16.13 7.62 -2.59
C ASN A 66 17.47 6.96 -3.01
N GLY A 67 17.40 5.92 -3.85
CA GLY A 67 18.56 5.16 -4.34
C GLY A 67 19.01 4.03 -3.40
N GLU A 68 18.41 3.90 -2.21
CA GLU A 68 18.72 2.84 -1.27
C GLU A 68 17.75 1.66 -1.43
N LEU A 69 18.28 0.44 -1.42
CA LEU A 69 17.48 -0.78 -1.44
C LEU A 69 16.64 -0.86 -0.16
N VAL A 70 15.34 -1.10 -0.32
CA VAL A 70 14.42 -1.25 0.81
C VAL A 70 14.37 -2.71 1.26
N ASP A 71 14.47 -2.92 2.57
CA ASP A 71 14.15 -4.21 3.19
C ASP A 71 12.63 -4.36 3.36
N GLU A 72 12.08 -5.43 2.81
CA GLU A 72 10.63 -5.67 2.73
C GLU A 72 10.26 -7.03 3.37
N PRO A 73 10.42 -7.18 4.71
CA PRO A 73 10.24 -8.47 5.39
C PRO A 73 8.79 -8.97 5.39
N TYR A 74 7.85 -8.16 4.87
CA TYR A 74 6.43 -8.45 4.77
C TYR A 74 6.02 -9.03 3.40
N THR A 75 6.96 -9.24 2.48
CA THR A 75 6.70 -9.89 1.19
C THR A 75 7.33 -11.28 1.15
N ASP A 76 6.73 -12.19 0.40
CA ASP A 76 7.21 -13.58 0.23
C ASP A 76 7.84 -13.82 -1.15
N SER A 77 7.86 -12.79 -2.02
CA SER A 77 8.42 -12.85 -3.36
C SER A 77 9.18 -11.56 -3.71
N PRO A 78 10.13 -11.61 -4.66
CA PRO A 78 10.61 -10.43 -5.37
C PRO A 78 9.46 -9.70 -6.10
N ILE A 79 9.75 -8.48 -6.57
CA ILE A 79 8.80 -7.69 -7.36
C ILE A 79 8.77 -8.22 -8.78
N GLU A 80 7.69 -8.90 -9.13
CA GLU A 80 7.44 -9.36 -10.49
C GLU A 80 6.79 -8.27 -11.34
N GLY A 81 6.97 -8.36 -12.67
CA GLY A 81 6.45 -7.40 -13.63
C GLY A 81 7.53 -6.42 -14.11
N MET A 82 7.10 -5.25 -14.57
CA MET A 82 7.99 -4.25 -15.17
C MET A 82 8.65 -3.36 -14.12
N ASN A 83 9.82 -2.81 -14.47
CA ASN A 83 10.46 -1.74 -13.73
C ASN A 83 9.56 -0.50 -13.65
N TYR A 84 9.75 0.31 -12.62
CA TYR A 84 8.97 1.52 -12.37
C TYR A 84 9.88 2.69 -12.00
N GLY A 85 9.49 3.89 -12.41
CA GLY A 85 10.16 5.11 -12.01
C GLY A 85 11.49 5.35 -12.73
N PRO A 86 12.37 6.21 -12.18
CA PRO A 86 12.20 6.88 -10.90
C PRO A 86 11.08 7.92 -10.87
N GLU A 87 10.31 7.97 -9.78
CA GLU A 87 9.27 8.98 -9.53
C GLU A 87 9.53 9.70 -8.21
N VAL A 88 9.46 11.04 -8.22
CA VAL A 88 9.49 11.84 -6.99
C VAL A 88 8.06 12.05 -6.50
N ILE A 89 7.77 11.60 -5.29
CA ILE A 89 6.44 11.65 -4.71
C ILE A 89 6.12 13.08 -4.29
N GLN A 90 5.03 13.62 -4.82
CA GLN A 90 4.61 15.00 -4.54
C GLN A 90 4.15 15.16 -3.10
N GLN A 91 4.15 16.42 -2.62
CA GLN A 91 3.56 16.74 -1.33
C GLN A 91 2.09 16.29 -1.28
N GLY A 92 1.68 15.74 -0.13
CA GLY A 92 0.33 15.19 0.06
C GLY A 92 0.03 13.89 -0.69
N HIS A 93 1.01 13.31 -1.41
CA HIS A 93 0.85 12.03 -2.12
C HIS A 93 1.64 10.91 -1.46
N PHE A 94 1.22 9.67 -1.71
CA PHE A 94 1.84 8.47 -1.17
C PHE A 94 1.96 7.40 -2.25
N PHE A 95 3.10 6.72 -2.31
CA PHE A 95 3.27 5.56 -3.16
C PHE A 95 2.87 4.31 -2.38
N VAL A 96 1.91 3.55 -2.89
CA VAL A 96 1.34 2.40 -2.19
C VAL A 96 1.49 1.12 -3.00
N MET A 97 1.83 0.03 -2.33
CA MET A 97 2.02 -1.28 -2.96
C MET A 97 1.27 -2.37 -2.22
N GLY A 98 0.91 -3.43 -2.95
CA GLY A 98 0.45 -4.66 -2.31
C GLY A 98 1.63 -5.45 -1.75
N ASP A 99 1.41 -6.13 -0.62
CA ASP A 99 2.43 -7.06 -0.07
C ASP A 99 2.61 -8.30 -0.97
N ASN A 100 1.58 -8.65 -1.76
CA ASN A 100 1.70 -9.67 -2.80
C ASN A 100 2.33 -9.03 -4.04
N ARG A 101 3.63 -9.30 -4.23
CA ARG A 101 4.47 -8.66 -5.25
C ARG A 101 4.45 -9.34 -6.61
N ARG A 102 3.73 -10.46 -6.74
CA ARG A 102 3.57 -11.22 -7.98
C ARG A 102 2.88 -10.39 -9.07
N GLU A 103 3.15 -10.74 -10.32
CA GLU A 103 2.62 -9.99 -11.46
C GLU A 103 1.08 -10.04 -11.46
N ARG A 104 0.43 -8.89 -11.64
CA ARG A 104 -1.04 -8.70 -11.64
C ARG A 104 -1.78 -9.10 -10.36
N ALA A 105 -1.07 -9.50 -9.30
CA ALA A 105 -1.69 -9.87 -8.02
C ALA A 105 -2.20 -8.68 -7.20
N SER A 106 -1.79 -7.46 -7.56
CA SER A 106 -2.16 -6.24 -6.85
C SER A 106 -2.35 -5.07 -7.82
N LEU A 107 -3.53 -4.46 -7.79
CA LEU A 107 -3.74 -3.14 -8.39
C LEU A 107 -3.22 -2.08 -7.40
N ASP A 108 -2.06 -1.49 -7.70
CA ASP A 108 -1.37 -0.53 -6.82
C ASP A 108 -0.65 0.59 -7.60
N SER A 109 0.18 1.39 -6.91
CA SER A 109 0.83 2.57 -7.50
C SER A 109 1.75 2.25 -8.67
N ARG A 110 2.15 0.99 -8.87
CA ARG A 110 2.83 0.55 -10.11
C ARG A 110 1.98 0.77 -11.36
N THR A 111 0.66 0.81 -11.21
CA THR A 111 -0.32 0.99 -12.29
C THR A 111 -0.92 2.39 -12.30
N PHE A 112 -1.21 2.96 -11.13
CA PHE A 112 -1.95 4.23 -11.01
C PHE A 112 -1.16 5.38 -10.40
N HIS A 113 0.17 5.24 -10.26
CA HIS A 113 1.08 6.23 -9.66
C HIS A 113 0.79 6.54 -8.18
N ALA A 114 1.46 7.54 -7.62
CA ALA A 114 1.22 7.99 -6.25
C ALA A 114 -0.22 8.50 -6.08
N VAL A 115 -0.82 8.22 -4.91
CA VAL A 115 -2.21 8.60 -4.61
C VAL A 115 -2.27 9.78 -3.63
N PRO A 116 -3.24 10.68 -3.80
CA PRO A 116 -3.41 11.81 -2.90
C PRO A 116 -3.98 11.35 -1.55
N ARG A 117 -3.60 12.05 -0.48
CA ARG A 117 -3.97 11.77 0.92
C ARG A 117 -5.48 11.61 1.12
N GLU A 118 -6.27 12.31 0.34
CA GLU A 118 -7.73 12.38 0.41
C GLU A 118 -8.40 11.06 0.01
N LEU A 119 -7.70 10.20 -0.74
CA LEU A 119 -8.18 8.85 -1.04
C LEU A 119 -7.98 7.88 0.13
N ILE A 120 -7.09 8.19 1.08
CA ILE A 120 -6.79 7.35 2.24
C ILE A 120 -7.89 7.52 3.29
N ILE A 121 -8.57 6.42 3.62
CA ILE A 121 -9.73 6.38 4.50
C ILE A 121 -9.34 6.13 5.96
N GLY A 122 -8.35 5.26 6.19
CA GLY A 122 -8.05 4.74 7.52
C GLY A 122 -6.85 3.80 7.51
N ARG A 123 -6.22 3.63 8.66
CA ARG A 123 -5.17 2.63 8.87
C ARG A 123 -5.82 1.31 9.28
N ALA A 124 -5.45 0.21 8.65
CA ALA A 124 -5.79 -1.12 9.12
C ALA A 124 -4.83 -1.47 10.28
N GLU A 125 -5.36 -1.63 11.49
CA GLU A 125 -4.53 -1.87 12.69
C GLU A 125 -4.59 -3.32 13.17
N ALA A 126 -5.66 -4.05 12.83
CA ALA A 126 -5.82 -5.43 13.25
C ALA A 126 -6.69 -6.24 12.28
N ILE A 127 -6.43 -7.54 12.23
CA ILE A 127 -7.35 -8.54 11.68
C ILE A 127 -8.25 -8.98 12.82
N VAL A 128 -9.56 -8.83 12.70
CA VAL A 128 -10.52 -9.14 13.79
C VAL A 128 -11.38 -10.37 13.52
N TRP A 129 -11.40 -10.84 12.28
CA TRP A 129 -12.08 -12.08 11.91
C TRP A 129 -11.34 -12.80 10.78
N PRO A 130 -11.21 -14.14 10.83
CA PRO A 130 -11.72 -15.06 11.87
C PRO A 130 -10.96 -14.95 13.21
N ILE A 131 -11.63 -15.15 14.35
CA ILE A 131 -11.06 -14.99 15.71
C ILE A 131 -9.70 -15.72 15.91
N PRO A 132 -9.50 -16.96 15.41
CA PRO A 132 -8.20 -17.63 15.52
C PRO A 132 -7.03 -16.90 14.86
N GLN A 133 -7.30 -15.91 13.99
CA GLN A 133 -6.31 -15.12 13.25
C GLN A 133 -6.17 -13.69 13.79
N LEU A 134 -6.73 -13.38 14.97
CA LEU A 134 -6.60 -12.06 15.60
C LEU A 134 -5.12 -11.66 15.77
N ARG A 135 -4.69 -10.64 15.02
CA ARG A 135 -3.32 -10.08 15.09
C ARG A 135 -3.30 -8.59 14.77
N LEU A 136 -2.31 -7.89 15.32
CA LEU A 136 -2.02 -6.50 14.99
C LEU A 136 -1.18 -6.41 13.70
N LEU A 137 -1.35 -5.31 12.96
CA LEU A 137 -0.71 -5.02 11.67
C LEU A 137 0.36 -3.93 11.75
#